data_AF-A0A2H9LK14-F1
#
_entry.id   AF-A0A2H9LK14-F1
#
_cell.length_a   1.000
_cell.length_b   1.000
_cell.length_c   1.000
_cell.angle_alpha   90.00
_cell.angle_beta   90.00
_cell.angle_gamma   90.00
#
_symmetry.space_group_name_H-M   'P 1'
#
loop_
_entity.id
_entity.type
_entity.pdbx_description
1 polymer ?
#
loop_
_entity_poly.entity_id
_entity_poly.type
_entity_poly.pdbx_seq_one_letter_code
_entity_poly.pdbx_strand_id
1 'polypeptide(L)'
;MYKEDKEKKSKSSVPIPTHSVEFARALFKFEAKPYQAELLEDKSKRIVVRWSRQAGKTTCIALRAIWFAVTHPKTLTLIVAPSLRQSMIMSDRIGDFLAGLPRPTRLQLVEKLQRTTVRFKKGSRIVALPNSL
;
A
#
# COMPACT_ATOMS: atom_id res chain seq x y z
N MET A 1 25.07 -38.92 -15.20
CA MET A 1 25.99 -37.78 -15.02
C MET A 1 25.60 -36.77 -16.08
N TYR A 2 24.92 -35.65 -15.86
CA TYR A 2 24.82 -34.78 -14.68
C TYR A 2 23.38 -34.28 -14.50
N LYS A 3 22.87 -34.40 -13.26
CA LYS A 3 21.87 -33.48 -12.71
C LYS A 3 22.68 -32.35 -12.08
N GLU A 4 22.38 -31.10 -12.41
CA GLU A 4 22.75 -29.97 -11.55
C GLU A 4 21.51 -29.17 -11.22
N ASP A 5 21.10 -29.37 -9.97
CA ASP A 5 20.15 -28.59 -9.23
C ASP A 5 20.67 -27.17 -8.97
N LYS A 6 19.72 -26.23 -9.02
CA LYS A 6 19.53 -25.09 -8.10
C LYS A 6 20.77 -24.56 -7.37
N GLU A 7 21.06 -23.28 -7.56
CA GLU A 7 20.97 -22.23 -6.52
C GLU A 7 21.68 -20.93 -6.94
N LYS A 8 21.23 -19.82 -6.33
CA LYS A 8 21.91 -18.50 -6.25
C LYS A 8 21.81 -17.57 -7.47
N LYS A 9 20.65 -16.92 -7.61
CA LYS A 9 20.63 -15.46 -7.89
C LYS A 9 20.05 -14.71 -6.70
N SER A 10 21.01 -14.26 -5.89
CA SER A 10 20.95 -13.46 -4.67
C SER A 10 19.90 -12.33 -4.67
N LYS A 11 18.99 -12.45 -3.69
CA LYS A 11 18.27 -11.41 -2.95
C LYS A 11 18.83 -9.98 -3.10
N SER A 12 18.15 -9.12 -3.83
CA SER A 12 18.10 -7.69 -3.50
C SER A 12 16.78 -7.41 -2.78
N SER A 13 16.63 -7.96 -1.57
CA SER A 13 15.47 -7.64 -0.75
C SER A 13 15.62 -6.19 -0.29
N VAL A 14 14.87 -5.28 -0.91
CA VAL A 14 14.83 -3.89 -0.43
C VAL A 14 14.33 -3.95 1.01
N PRO A 15 15.09 -3.41 1.99
CA PRO A 15 14.62 -3.36 3.37
C PRO A 15 13.36 -2.50 3.40
N ILE A 16 12.31 -3.03 4.02
CA ILE A 16 11.02 -2.36 4.12
C ILE A 16 11.04 -1.56 5.43
N PRO A 17 10.98 -0.22 5.39
CA PRO A 17 10.96 0.58 6.61
C PRO A 17 9.71 0.29 7.45
N THR A 18 9.88 0.24 8.77
CA THR A 18 8.75 0.07 9.71
C THR A 18 7.97 1.37 9.89
N HIS A 19 8.66 2.52 9.83
CA HIS A 19 8.02 3.83 9.92
C HIS A 19 7.30 4.18 8.61
N SER A 20 6.06 4.66 8.72
CA SER A 20 5.18 4.92 7.58
C SER A 20 5.67 6.07 6.67
N VAL A 21 6.24 7.13 7.26
CA VAL A 21 6.81 8.26 6.51
C VAL A 21 8.07 7.84 5.75
N GLU A 22 8.98 7.12 6.41
CA GLU A 22 10.18 6.58 5.77
C GLU A 22 9.83 5.59 4.67
N PHE A 23 8.82 4.74 4.89
CA PHE A 23 8.31 3.81 3.89
C PHE A 23 7.79 4.56 2.65
N ALA A 24 6.98 5.60 2.86
CA ALA A 24 6.45 6.44 1.79
C ALA A 24 7.57 7.12 0.99
N ARG A 25 8.58 7.64 1.69
CA ARG A 25 9.75 8.29 1.09
C ARG A 25 10.62 7.30 0.30
N ALA A 26 10.99 6.18 0.90
CA ALA A 26 11.93 5.22 0.33
C ALA A 26 11.35 4.48 -0.89
N LEU A 27 10.08 4.07 -0.84
CA LEU A 27 9.47 3.25 -1.89
C LEU A 27 8.77 4.09 -2.97
N PHE A 28 8.19 5.22 -2.59
CA PHE A 28 7.33 6.01 -3.49
C PHE A 28 7.85 7.42 -3.73
N LYS A 29 9.03 7.79 -3.20
CA LYS A 29 9.62 9.13 -3.29
C LYS A 29 8.65 10.23 -2.84
N PHE A 30 7.76 9.89 -1.89
CA PHE A 30 6.75 10.79 -1.37
C PHE A 30 7.31 11.54 -0.15
N GLU A 31 7.54 12.84 -0.31
CA GLU A 31 7.90 13.73 0.80
C GLU A 31 6.61 14.24 1.47
N ALA A 32 6.33 13.71 2.66
CA ALA A 32 5.14 14.08 3.42
C ALA A 32 5.28 15.49 3.99
N LYS A 33 4.26 16.32 3.79
CA LYS A 33 4.14 17.58 4.53
C LYS A 33 3.88 17.29 6.02
N PRO A 34 4.15 18.22 6.95
CA PRO A 34 3.99 17.97 8.40
C PRO A 34 2.63 17.36 8.77
N TYR A 35 1.52 17.95 8.30
CA TYR A 35 0.17 17.43 8.54
C TYR A 35 -0.11 16.04 7.92
N GLN A 36 0.61 15.67 6.85
CA GLN A 36 0.51 14.33 6.25
C GLN A 36 1.33 13.32 7.05
N ALA A 37 2.50 13.73 7.55
CA ALA A 37 3.34 12.92 8.41
C ALA A 37 2.62 12.57 9.72
N GLU A 38 1.97 13.55 10.35
CA GLU A 38 1.12 13.34 11.53
C GLU A 38 0.08 12.23 11.28
N LEU A 39 -0.63 12.29 10.16
CA LEU A 39 -1.60 11.24 9.80
C LEU A 39 -0.94 9.89 9.47
N LEU A 40 0.23 9.88 8.84
CA LEU A 40 0.94 8.64 8.52
C LEU A 40 1.44 7.94 9.79
N GLU A 41 1.88 8.70 10.79
CA GLU A 41 2.50 8.17 12.01
C GLU A 41 1.50 7.93 13.15
N ASP A 42 0.28 8.47 13.05
CA ASP A 42 -0.76 8.27 14.06
C ASP A 42 -1.05 6.78 14.27
N LYS A 43 -0.95 6.33 15.53
CA LYS A 43 -1.16 4.94 15.98
C LYS A 43 -2.55 4.70 16.57
N SER A 44 -3.40 5.71 16.60
CA SER A 44 -4.75 5.63 17.15
C SER A 44 -5.59 4.61 16.39
N LYS A 45 -6.43 3.85 17.12
CA LYS A 45 -7.31 2.84 16.54
C LYS A 45 -8.38 3.44 15.61
N ARG A 46 -8.81 4.69 15.89
CA ARG A 46 -9.83 5.42 15.14
C ARG A 46 -9.32 6.83 14.90
N ILE A 47 -9.26 7.24 13.64
CA ILE A 47 -8.74 8.54 13.22
C ILE A 47 -9.82 9.22 12.38
N VAL A 48 -10.17 10.45 12.74
CA VAL A 48 -11.08 11.31 11.97
C VAL A 48 -10.29 12.51 11.49
N VAL A 49 -10.32 12.78 10.18
CA VAL A 49 -9.52 13.85 9.57
C VAL A 49 -10.45 14.85 8.89
N ARG A 50 -10.33 16.13 9.26
CA ARG A 50 -10.94 17.25 8.54
C ARG A 50 -9.94 17.78 7.51
N TRP A 51 -10.17 17.50 6.22
CA TRP A 51 -9.23 17.85 5.15
C TRP A 51 -9.83 18.85 4.15
N SER A 52 -9.05 19.86 3.76
CA SER A 52 -9.36 20.71 2.61
C SER A 52 -9.33 19.95 1.27
N ARG A 53 -9.97 20.53 0.24
CA ARG A 53 -9.93 19.98 -1.12
C ARG A 53 -8.50 20.05 -1.67
N GLN A 54 -8.15 19.12 -2.56
CA GLN A 54 -6.89 19.09 -3.32
C GLN A 54 -5.59 19.05 -2.49
N ALA A 55 -5.64 18.87 -1.17
CA ALA A 55 -4.45 18.83 -0.32
C ALA A 55 -3.78 17.44 -0.18
N GLY A 56 -4.05 16.52 -1.13
CA GLY A 56 -3.37 15.22 -1.21
C GLY A 56 -3.96 14.09 -0.34
N LYS A 57 -5.21 14.20 0.10
CA LYS A 57 -5.85 13.22 1.01
C LYS A 57 -5.77 11.77 0.51
N THR A 58 -6.15 11.55 -0.74
CA THR A 58 -6.23 10.21 -1.34
C THR A 58 -4.85 9.56 -1.39
N THR A 59 -3.83 10.34 -1.72
CA THR A 59 -2.43 9.89 -1.76
C THR A 59 -1.95 9.45 -0.38
N CYS A 60 -2.17 10.27 0.65
CA CYS A 60 -1.73 9.94 2.01
C CYS A 60 -2.42 8.68 2.54
N ILE A 61 -3.74 8.56 2.36
CA ILE A 61 -4.50 7.40 2.79
C ILE A 61 -4.06 6.14 2.01
N ALA A 62 -3.75 6.26 0.72
CA ALA A 62 -3.31 5.13 -0.11
C ALA A 62 -1.95 4.60 0.36
N LEU A 63 -1.00 5.50 0.62
CA LEU A 63 0.31 5.13 1.15
C LEU A 63 0.20 4.50 2.54
N ARG A 64 -0.67 5.03 3.42
CA ARG A 64 -0.96 4.43 4.73
C ARG A 64 -1.54 3.02 4.60
N ALA A 65 -2.48 2.80 3.68
CA ALA A 65 -3.08 1.49 3.44
C ALA A 65 -2.04 0.47 2.92
N ILE A 66 -1.20 0.87 1.98
CA ILE A 66 -0.12 0.02 1.45
C ILE A 66 0.89 -0.30 2.56
N TRP A 67 1.35 0.70 3.30
CA TRP A 67 2.27 0.52 4.41
C TRP A 67 1.72 -0.47 5.43
N PHE A 68 0.47 -0.31 5.85
CA PHE A 68 -0.16 -1.20 6.83
C PHE A 68 -0.23 -2.64 6.31
N ALA A 69 -0.71 -2.84 5.07
CA ALA A 69 -0.82 -4.17 4.48
C ALA A 69 0.54 -4.87 4.28
N VAL A 70 1.61 -4.11 4.02
CA VAL A 70 2.97 -4.65 3.79
C VAL A 70 3.70 -4.95 5.11
N THR A 71 3.52 -4.11 6.12
CA THR A 71 4.21 -4.23 7.42
C THR A 71 3.51 -5.21 8.36
N HIS A 72 2.18 -5.33 8.29
CA HIS A 72 1.39 -6.22 9.13
C HIS A 72 0.90 -7.44 8.32
N PRO A 73 1.47 -8.64 8.55
CA PRO A 73 1.10 -9.84 7.79
C PRO A 73 -0.34 -10.28 8.08
N LYS A 74 -0.97 -10.95 7.11
CA LYS A 74 -2.32 -11.54 7.22
C LYS A 74 -3.43 -10.55 7.62
N THR A 75 -3.31 -9.28 7.23
CA THR A 75 -4.31 -8.25 7.51
C THR A 75 -5.30 -8.05 6.37
N LEU A 76 -6.52 -7.59 6.69
CA LEU A 76 -7.51 -7.16 5.72
C LEU A 76 -7.76 -5.66 5.87
N THR A 77 -7.42 -4.88 4.85
CA THR A 77 -7.70 -3.45 4.78
C THR A 77 -8.88 -3.22 3.85
N LEU A 78 -9.96 -2.64 4.39
CA LEU A 78 -11.18 -2.34 3.65
C LEU A 78 -11.23 -0.86 3.28
N ILE A 79 -11.50 -0.58 2.01
CA ILE A 79 -11.78 0.75 1.50
C ILE A 79 -13.28 0.82 1.25
N VAL A 80 -13.98 1.60 2.06
CA VAL A 80 -15.42 1.81 1.97
C VAL A 80 -15.66 3.26 1.55
N ALA A 81 -16.49 3.45 0.52
CA ALA A 81 -16.85 4.78 0.03
C ALA A 81 -18.34 4.83 -0.36
N PRO A 82 -18.96 6.02 -0.41
CA PRO A 82 -20.40 6.17 -0.70
C PRO A 82 -20.85 5.63 -2.06
N SER A 83 -19.93 5.41 -2.99
CA SER A 83 -20.25 4.81 -4.28
C SER A 83 -19.12 3.93 -4.78
N LEU A 84 -19.45 3.01 -5.68
CA LEU A 84 -18.46 2.14 -6.33
C LEU A 84 -17.38 2.97 -7.04
N ARG A 85 -17.76 4.06 -7.71
CA ARG A 85 -16.79 4.94 -8.38
C ARG A 85 -15.77 5.51 -7.38
N GLN A 86 -16.23 5.94 -6.21
CA GLN A 86 -15.34 6.52 -5.19
C GLN A 86 -14.40 5.47 -4.58
N SER A 87 -14.89 4.26 -4.31
CA SER A 87 -14.02 3.18 -3.81
C SER A 87 -13.01 2.75 -4.88
N MET A 88 -13.40 2.76 -6.16
CA MET A 88 -12.49 2.47 -7.28
C MET A 88 -11.42 3.54 -7.46
N ILE A 89 -11.70 4.84 -7.29
CA ILE A 89 -10.67 5.90 -7.37
C ILE A 89 -9.52 5.61 -6.39
N MET A 90 -9.85 5.16 -5.18
CA MET A 90 -8.86 4.81 -4.17
C MET A 90 -8.09 3.55 -4.53
N SER A 91 -8.78 2.52 -5.03
CA SER A 91 -8.17 1.25 -5.44
C SER A 91 -7.24 1.43 -6.64
N ASP A 92 -7.69 2.17 -7.65
CA ASP A 92 -6.92 2.53 -8.84
C ASP A 92 -5.65 3.31 -8.41
N ARG A 93 -5.76 4.26 -7.46
CA ARG A 93 -4.61 4.99 -6.94
C ARG A 93 -3.58 4.11 -6.23
N ILE A 94 -4.04 3.12 -5.45
CA ILE A 94 -3.16 2.12 -4.83
C ILE A 94 -2.49 1.26 -5.91
N GLY A 95 -3.25 0.86 -6.93
CA GLY A 95 -2.75 0.15 -8.09
C GLY A 95 -1.63 0.91 -8.80
N ASP A 96 -1.80 2.20 -9.05
CA ASP A 96 -0.80 3.06 -9.68
C ASP A 96 0.50 3.12 -8.87
N PHE A 97 0.38 3.31 -7.55
CA PHE A 97 1.55 3.33 -6.67
C PHE A 97 2.32 2.01 -6.73
N LEU A 98 1.61 0.89 -6.65
CA LEU A 98 2.23 -0.43 -6.70
C LEU A 98 2.80 -0.75 -8.08
N ALA A 99 2.15 -0.32 -9.16
CA ALA A 99 2.63 -0.51 -10.52
C ALA A 99 3.89 0.33 -10.82
N GLY A 100 4.01 1.52 -10.20
CA GLY A 100 5.18 2.39 -10.31
C GLY A 100 6.42 1.89 -9.56
N LEU A 101 6.30 0.87 -8.70
CA LEU A 101 7.45 0.28 -8.02
C LEU A 101 8.38 -0.46 -9.00
N PRO A 102 9.71 -0.46 -8.74
CA PRO A 102 10.64 -1.31 -9.47
C PRO A 102 10.16 -2.77 -9.45
N ARG A 103 10.27 -3.46 -10.60
CA ARG A 103 9.86 -4.86 -10.75
C ARG A 103 10.33 -5.79 -9.62
N PRO A 104 11.60 -5.76 -9.14
CA PRO A 104 12.01 -6.63 -8.04
C PRO A 104 11.23 -6.35 -6.74
N THR A 105 11.08 -5.08 -6.37
CA THR A 105 10.34 -4.65 -5.18
C THR A 105 8.87 -5.03 -5.27
N ARG A 106 8.25 -4.81 -6.44
CA ARG A 106 6.85 -5.17 -6.68
C ARG A 106 6.62 -6.67 -6.52
N LEU A 107 7.49 -7.50 -7.07
CA LEU A 107 7.42 -8.97 -6.94
C LEU A 107 7.73 -9.46 -5.52
N GLN A 108 8.44 -8.69 -4.71
CA GLN A 108 8.66 -8.98 -3.29
C GLN A 108 7.40 -8.71 -2.46
N LEU A 109 6.63 -7.68 -2.80
CA LEU A 109 5.49 -7.21 -2.01
C LEU A 109 4.15 -7.80 -2.46
N VAL A 110 3.88 -7.75 -3.76
CA VAL A 110 2.56 -8.01 -4.35
C VAL A 110 2.52 -9.42 -4.91
N GLU A 111 1.48 -10.17 -4.50
CA GLU A 111 1.14 -11.47 -5.06
C GLU A 111 0.23 -11.31 -6.27
N LYS A 112 -0.85 -10.54 -6.12
CA LYS A 112 -1.84 -10.32 -7.17
C LYS A 112 -2.40 -8.90 -7.10
N LEU A 113 -2.41 -8.21 -8.24
CA LEU A 113 -3.01 -6.89 -8.38
C LEU A 113 -4.30 -7.03 -9.20
N GLN A 114 -5.44 -6.78 -8.58
CA GLN A 114 -6.74 -6.71 -9.25
C GLN A 114 -7.36 -5.34 -8.98
N ARG A 115 -8.29 -4.92 -9.84
CA ARG A 115 -8.88 -3.58 -9.75
C ARG A 115 -9.59 -3.32 -8.43
N THR A 116 -10.30 -4.30 -7.88
CA THR A 116 -11.04 -4.19 -6.61
C THR A 116 -10.29 -4.79 -5.43
N THR A 117 -9.18 -5.49 -5.67
CA THR A 117 -8.47 -6.26 -4.63
C THR A 117 -6.98 -6.36 -4.92
N VAL A 118 -6.17 -6.00 -3.93
CA VAL A 118 -4.72 -6.21 -3.95
C VAL A 118 -4.36 -7.27 -2.93
N ARG A 119 -3.62 -8.31 -3.35
CA ARG A 119 -3.08 -9.35 -2.47
C ARG A 119 -1.57 -9.20 -2.35
N PHE A 120 -1.08 -9.24 -1.12
CA PHE A 120 0.34 -9.14 -0.78
C PHE A 120 0.90 -10.50 -0.40
N LYS A 121 2.20 -10.72 -0.66
CA LYS A 121 2.88 -12.01 -0.41
C LYS A 121 2.84 -12.46 1.06
N LYS A 122 2.70 -11.53 2.00
CA LYS A 122 2.56 -11.82 3.43
C LYS A 122 1.13 -12.21 3.85
N GLY A 123 0.24 -12.49 2.89
CA GLY A 123 -1.14 -12.89 3.12
C GLY A 123 -2.11 -11.73 3.39
N SER A 124 -1.63 -10.48 3.37
CA SER A 124 -2.46 -9.30 3.56
C SER A 124 -3.23 -8.93 2.29
N ARG A 125 -4.38 -8.28 2.45
CA ARG A 125 -5.26 -7.89 1.34
C ARG A 125 -5.82 -6.49 1.53
N ILE A 126 -5.88 -5.72 0.44
CA ILE A 126 -6.65 -4.48 0.37
C ILE A 126 -7.85 -4.75 -0.53
N VAL A 127 -9.06 -4.44 -0.08
CA VAL A 127 -10.31 -4.66 -0.83
C VAL A 127 -11.12 -3.37 -0.86
N ALA A 128 -11.59 -2.97 -2.04
CA ALA A 128 -12.45 -1.81 -2.24
C ALA A 128 -13.90 -2.25 -2.47
N LEU A 129 -14.81 -1.74 -1.63
CA LEU A 129 -16.23 -2.08 -1.66
C LEU A 129 -17.08 -0.80 -1.77
N PRO A 130 -18.18 -0.82 -2.53
CA PRO A 130 -19.19 0.23 -2.44
C PRO A 130 -19.92 0.13 -1.10
N ASN A 131 -20.25 1.27 -0.50
CA ASN A 131 -21.24 1.34 0.54
C ASN A 131 -22.62 1.52 -0.14
N SER A 132 -23.39 0.45 -0.23
CA SER A 132 -24.79 0.52 -0.66
C SER A 132 -25.66 0.68 0.58
N LEU A 133 -25.76 1.91 1.09
CA LEU A 133 -26.77 2.31 2.07
C LEU A 133 -27.82 3.16 1.37
#